data_AF-A0AAE3IL19-F1
#
_entry.id   AF-A0AAE3IL19-F1
#
_cell.length_a   1.000
_cell.length_b   1.000
_cell.length_c   1.000
_cell.angle_alpha   90.00
_cell.angle_beta   90.00
_cell.angle_gamma   90.00
#
_symmetry.space_group_name_H-M   'P 1'
#
loop_
_entity.id
_entity.type
_entity.pdbx_description
1 polymer ?
#
loop_
_entity_poly.entity_id
_entity_poly.type
_entity_poly.pdbx_seq_one_letter_code
_entity_poly.pdbx_strand_id
1 'polypeptide(L)'
;MDCTIQNIKCEICGRVFHKVCHAEPFDKVCDSGECFHKKFWLEIIKEKDEHVIINGICYYLDRTHPMSDSPFRGYGGREFKIKLHTGEIIVTNNLWHNGEVPKEFRDRLPNNAEFIK
;
A
#
# COMPACT_ATOMS: atom_id res chain seq x y z
N MET A 1 7.98 28.96 -5.19
CA MET A 1 6.89 28.66 -4.25
C MET A 1 7.45 27.62 -3.30
N ASP A 2 7.85 28.04 -2.11
CA ASP A 2 8.34 27.12 -1.08
C ASP A 2 7.14 26.38 -0.48
N CYS A 3 6.96 25.14 -0.91
CA CYS A 3 6.01 24.26 -0.27
C CYS A 3 6.53 23.91 1.12
N THR A 4 5.87 24.44 2.15
CA THR A 4 6.14 24.00 3.52
C THR A 4 5.45 22.66 3.73
N ILE A 5 6.23 21.58 3.82
CA ILE A 5 5.73 20.26 4.20
C ILE A 5 5.13 20.39 5.61
N GLN A 6 3.81 20.27 5.71
CA GLN A 6 3.12 20.29 7.00
C GLN A 6 3.13 18.87 7.59
N ASN A 7 3.46 18.77 8.87
CA ASN A 7 3.40 17.52 9.60
C ASN A 7 2.08 17.44 10.36
N ILE A 8 1.36 16.35 10.18
CA ILE A 8 0.13 16.08 10.92
C ILE A 8 0.26 14.78 11.70
N LYS A 9 -0.16 14.81 12.96
CA LYS A 9 0.03 13.70 13.90
C LYS A 9 -1.32 13.02 14.12
N CYS A 10 -1.37 11.69 14.05
CA CYS A 10 -2.59 11.01 14.52
C CYS A 10 -2.69 11.14 16.04
N GLU A 11 -3.86 11.59 16.50
CA GLU A 11 -4.16 11.82 17.91
C GLU A 11 -4.16 10.54 18.76
N ILE A 12 -4.31 9.36 18.13
CA ILE A 12 -4.47 8.08 18.82
C ILE A 12 -3.13 7.33 19.00
N CYS A 13 -2.30 7.26 17.96
CA CYS A 13 -1.03 6.53 18.00
C CYS A 13 0.21 7.43 17.98
N GLY A 14 0.03 8.73 17.77
CA GLY A 14 1.12 9.69 17.72
C GLY A 14 2.01 9.62 16.48
N ARG A 15 1.71 8.78 15.48
CA ARG A 15 2.43 8.72 14.21
C ARG A 15 2.29 10.04 13.46
N VAL A 16 3.39 10.52 12.89
CA VAL A 16 3.45 11.73 12.06
C VAL A 16 3.35 11.37 10.59
N PHE A 17 2.55 12.14 9.86
CA PHE A 17 2.36 12.05 8.42
C PHE A 17 2.77 13.38 7.78
N HIS A 18 3.41 13.29 6.63
CA HIS A 18 3.88 14.46 5.90
C HIS A 18 2.86 14.83 4.81
N LYS A 19 2.34 16.05 4.87
CA LYS A 19 1.44 16.58 3.85
C LYS A 19 2.24 16.83 2.58
N VAL A 20 1.76 16.29 1.46
CA VAL A 20 2.28 16.59 0.13
C VAL A 20 1.78 17.94 -0.36
N CYS A 21 2.62 18.63 -1.13
CA CYS A 21 2.48 20.04 -1.53
C CYS A 21 1.20 20.42 -2.29
N HIS A 22 0.48 19.43 -2.81
CA HIS A 22 -0.69 19.64 -3.69
C HIS A 22 -1.96 18.95 -3.15
N ALA A 23 -1.94 18.44 -1.92
CA ALA A 23 -3.14 17.91 -1.30
C ALA A 23 -3.99 19.03 -0.67
N GLU A 24 -5.30 18.93 -0.85
CA GLU A 24 -6.29 19.72 -0.12
C GLU A 24 -5.98 19.70 1.39
N PRO A 25 -6.18 20.81 2.11
CA PRO A 25 -6.01 20.83 3.55
C PRO A 25 -6.98 19.86 4.23
N PHE A 26 -6.44 18.97 5.05
CA PHE A 26 -7.20 18.15 5.99
C PHE A 26 -6.70 18.47 7.40
N ASP A 27 -7.62 18.82 8.29
CA ASP A 27 -7.30 19.30 9.64
C ASP A 27 -6.93 18.16 10.59
N LYS A 28 -7.38 16.94 10.30
CA LYS A 28 -7.23 15.75 11.13
C LYS A 28 -6.95 14.53 10.27
N VAL A 29 -6.14 13.60 10.81
CA VAL A 29 -5.84 12.30 10.16
C VAL A 29 -6.85 11.23 10.58
N CYS A 30 -7.39 11.35 11.79
CA CYS A 30 -8.11 10.28 12.48
C CYS A 30 -9.57 10.71 12.70
N ASP A 31 -10.30 11.00 11.60
CA ASP A 31 -11.68 11.55 11.62
C ASP A 31 -12.75 10.60 12.17
N SER A 32 -12.54 9.29 12.05
CA SER A 32 -13.52 8.29 12.54
C SER A 32 -13.32 7.92 14.01
N GLY A 33 -12.49 8.64 14.78
CA GLY A 33 -12.12 8.27 16.15
C GLY A 33 -11.23 7.01 16.22
N GLU A 34 -10.74 6.53 15.07
CA GLU A 34 -9.86 5.37 14.96
C GLU A 34 -8.51 5.80 14.37
N CYS A 35 -7.45 5.07 14.73
CA CYS A 35 -6.13 5.35 14.18
C CYS A 35 -6.11 4.99 12.69
N PHE A 36 -5.99 5.99 11.82
CA PHE A 36 -5.91 5.82 10.36
C PHE A 36 -4.92 4.72 9.94
N HIS A 37 -3.71 4.75 10.51
CA HIS A 37 -2.68 3.75 10.19
C HIS A 37 -3.10 2.33 10.55
N LYS A 38 -3.66 2.13 11.75
CA LYS A 38 -4.11 0.79 12.17
C LYS A 38 -5.31 0.34 11.36
N LYS A 39 -6.26 1.25 11.12
CA LYS A 39 -7.44 0.99 10.27
C LYS A 39 -7.02 0.52 8.88
N PHE A 40 -6.11 1.23 8.22
CA PHE A 40 -5.56 0.86 6.92
C PHE A 40 -5.04 -0.59 6.89
N TRP A 41 -4.16 -0.96 7.83
CA TRP A 41 -3.62 -2.33 7.86
C TRP A 41 -4.66 -3.38 8.27
N LEU A 42 -5.63 -3.04 9.09
CA LEU A 42 -6.73 -3.94 9.44
C LEU A 42 -7.63 -4.23 8.22
N GLU A 43 -7.88 -3.25 7.35
CA GLU A 43 -8.60 -3.47 6.09
C GLU A 43 -7.79 -4.34 5.13
N ILE A 44 -6.48 -4.09 4.97
CA ILE A 44 -5.59 -4.97 4.16
C ILE A 44 -5.66 -6.42 4.63
N ILE A 45 -5.77 -6.66 5.94
CA ILE A 45 -5.88 -8.04 6.45
C ILE A 45 -7.23 -8.69 6.10
N LYS A 46 -8.31 -7.90 6.01
CA LYS A 46 -9.61 -8.42 5.54
C LYS A 46 -9.55 -8.74 4.05
N GLU A 47 -8.84 -7.92 3.26
CA GLU A 47 -8.69 -8.02 1.80
C GLU A 47 -7.35 -8.66 1.39
N LYS A 48 -6.82 -9.56 2.23
CA LYS A 48 -5.45 -10.10 2.09
C LYS A 48 -5.20 -10.83 0.77
N ASP A 49 -6.24 -11.33 0.12
CA ASP A 49 -6.13 -12.11 -1.12
C ASP A 49 -5.96 -11.22 -2.37
N GLU A 50 -6.20 -9.90 -2.22
CA GLU A 50 -5.95 -8.86 -3.23
C GLU A 50 -4.55 -8.25 -3.10
N HIS A 51 -3.81 -8.64 -2.05
CA HIS A 51 -2.52 -8.07 -1.70
C HIS A 51 -1.42 -9.13 -1.78
N VAL A 52 -0.26 -8.72 -2.28
CA VAL A 52 0.97 -9.53 -2.20
C VAL A 52 1.96 -8.88 -1.28
N ILE A 53 2.55 -9.70 -0.43
CA ILE A 53 3.61 -9.32 0.48
C ILE A 53 4.91 -9.93 -0.03
N ILE A 54 5.83 -9.06 -0.44
CA ILE A 54 7.14 -9.44 -0.98
C ILE A 54 8.20 -8.76 -0.14
N ASN A 55 9.05 -9.53 0.53
CA ASN A 55 10.11 -9.04 1.42
C ASN A 55 9.61 -8.04 2.49
N GLY A 56 8.42 -8.28 3.05
CA GLY A 56 7.80 -7.42 4.06
C GLY A 56 7.17 -6.15 3.50
N ILE A 57 7.14 -5.96 2.18
CA ILE A 57 6.46 -4.84 1.53
C ILE A 57 5.11 -5.31 0.99
N CYS A 58 4.06 -4.55 1.30
CA CYS A 58 2.71 -4.80 0.80
C CYS A 58 2.51 -4.10 -0.54
N TYR A 59 1.98 -4.86 -1.51
CA TYR A 59 1.55 -4.35 -2.79
C TYR A 59 0.10 -4.74 -3.04
N TYR A 60 -0.65 -3.82 -3.65
CA TYR A 60 -1.96 -4.11 -4.22
C TYR A 60 -1.79 -4.46 -5.70
N LEU A 61 -2.46 -5.53 -6.14
CA LEU A 61 -2.63 -5.85 -7.55
C LEU A 61 -4.07 -6.28 -7.83
N ASP A 62 -4.60 -5.81 -8.95
CA ASP A 62 -5.84 -6.40 -9.48
C ASP A 62 -5.49 -7.71 -10.18
N ARG A 63 -5.83 -8.84 -9.54
CA ARG A 63 -5.59 -10.18 -10.11
C ARG A 63 -6.53 -10.51 -11.27
N THR A 64 -7.67 -9.84 -11.35
CA THR A 64 -8.66 -10.05 -12.43
C THR A 64 -8.26 -9.29 -13.68
N HIS A 65 -7.68 -8.10 -13.53
CA HIS A 65 -7.17 -7.27 -14.62
C HIS A 65 -5.72 -6.82 -14.36
N PRO A 66 -4.76 -7.76 -14.40
CA PRO A 66 -3.37 -7.46 -14.04
C PRO A 66 -2.68 -6.53 -15.04
N MET A 67 -3.20 -6.44 -16.28
CA MET A 67 -2.76 -5.50 -17.29
C MET A 67 -3.78 -4.37 -17.43
N SER A 68 -3.32 -3.14 -17.34
CA SER A 68 -4.11 -1.92 -17.48
C SER A 68 -3.58 -1.04 -18.60
N ASP A 69 -4.50 -0.43 -19.34
CA ASP A 69 -4.24 0.65 -20.31
C ASP A 69 -4.48 2.04 -19.73
N SER A 70 -4.75 2.13 -18.41
CA SER A 70 -4.93 3.41 -17.72
C SER A 70 -3.69 4.30 -17.88
N PRO A 71 -3.85 5.62 -18.06
CA PRO A 71 -2.73 6.55 -17.96
C PRO A 71 -2.14 6.61 -16.54
N PHE A 72 -2.93 6.27 -15.51
CA PHE A 72 -2.50 6.21 -14.12
C PHE A 72 -2.36 4.76 -13.69
N ARG A 73 -1.13 4.26 -13.74
CA ARG A 73 -0.77 2.88 -13.35
C ARG A 73 0.25 2.89 -12.24
N GLY A 74 0.17 1.88 -11.38
CA GLY A 74 1.21 1.59 -10.41
C GLY A 74 2.59 1.52 -11.05
N TYR A 75 3.59 2.12 -10.41
CA TYR A 75 4.95 2.29 -10.96
C TYR A 75 5.02 2.86 -12.40
N GLY A 76 4.04 3.69 -12.79
CA GLY A 76 4.03 4.32 -14.11
C GLY A 76 3.84 3.34 -15.28
N GLY A 77 3.29 2.15 -15.04
CA GLY A 77 3.09 1.15 -16.10
C GLY A 77 4.25 0.19 -16.31
N ARG A 78 5.27 0.20 -15.44
CA ARG A 78 6.36 -0.77 -15.51
C ARG A 78 5.81 -2.19 -15.30
N GLU A 79 6.24 -3.12 -16.15
CA GLU A 79 5.86 -4.52 -16.04
C GLU A 79 6.66 -5.24 -14.95
N PHE A 80 5.97 -6.06 -14.16
CA PHE A 80 6.51 -6.93 -13.13
C PHE A 80 5.99 -8.34 -13.33
N LYS A 81 6.87 -9.33 -13.10
CA LYS A 81 6.49 -10.72 -12.97
C LYS A 81 6.57 -11.11 -11.50
N ILE A 82 5.48 -11.63 -10.98
CA ILE A 82 5.33 -12.00 -9.57
C ILE A 82 4.95 -13.47 -9.52
N LYS A 83 5.67 -14.25 -8.72
CA LYS A 83 5.33 -15.65 -8.45
C LYS A 83 4.77 -15.76 -7.05
N LEU A 84 3.53 -16.21 -6.94
CA LEU A 84 2.89 -16.51 -5.67
C LEU A 84 3.48 -17.80 -5.09
N HIS A 85 3.45 -17.95 -3.76
CA HIS A 85 3.85 -19.20 -3.10
C HIS A 85 2.95 -20.40 -3.48
N THR A 86 1.76 -20.13 -4.01
CA THR A 86 0.89 -21.16 -4.62
C THR A 86 1.47 -21.73 -5.92
N GLY A 87 2.50 -21.10 -6.49
CA GLY A 87 3.13 -21.45 -7.76
C GLY A 87 2.61 -20.65 -8.96
N GLU A 88 1.52 -19.91 -8.80
CA GLU A 88 0.95 -19.05 -9.85
C GLU A 88 1.90 -17.91 -10.21
N ILE A 89 2.00 -17.61 -11.51
CA ILE A 89 2.81 -16.50 -12.02
C ILE A 89 1.86 -15.46 -12.60
N ILE A 90 2.00 -14.23 -12.13
CA ILE A 90 1.22 -13.07 -12.55
C ILE A 90 2.16 -12.06 -13.21
N VAL A 91 1.78 -11.58 -14.39
CA VAL A 91 2.44 -10.48 -15.07
C VAL A 91 1.52 -9.27 -14.98
N THR A 92 2.02 -8.16 -14.42
CA THR A 92 1.22 -6.94 -14.23
C THR A 92 2.02 -5.69 -14.59
N ASN A 93 1.33 -4.70 -15.15
CA ASN A 93 1.86 -3.35 -15.35
C ASN A 93 1.23 -2.31 -14.41
N ASN A 94 0.45 -2.75 -13.41
CA ASN A 94 -0.34 -1.88 -12.54
C ASN A 94 -0.18 -2.25 -11.05
N LEU A 95 1.06 -2.28 -10.59
CA LEU A 95 1.41 -2.68 -9.21
C LEU A 95 1.49 -1.46 -8.27
N TRP A 96 0.68 -1.42 -7.22
CA TRP A 96 0.62 -0.30 -6.28
C TRP A 96 1.34 -0.60 -4.97
N HIS A 97 2.23 0.30 -4.55
CA HIS A 97 3.03 0.14 -3.33
C HIS A 97 2.31 0.73 -2.11
N ASN A 98 1.87 -0.14 -1.19
CA ASN A 98 1.12 0.23 0.01
C ASN A 98 2.01 0.48 1.23
N GLY A 99 3.29 0.09 1.18
CA GLY A 99 4.27 0.35 2.25
C GLY A 99 4.82 -0.92 2.90
N GLU A 100 5.81 -0.73 3.78
CA GLU A 100 6.34 -1.80 4.62
C GLU A 100 5.31 -2.23 5.66
N VAL A 101 5.11 -3.53 5.79
CA VAL A 101 4.22 -4.14 6.77
C VAL A 101 4.77 -3.89 8.19
N PRO A 102 4.03 -3.17 9.06
CA PRO A 102 4.45 -2.90 10.43
C PRO A 102 4.61 -4.18 11.23
N LYS A 103 5.56 -4.18 12.17
CA LYS A 103 5.90 -5.34 13.00
C LYS A 103 4.68 -6.03 13.62
N GLU A 104 3.71 -5.26 14.11
CA GLU A 104 2.48 -5.77 14.75
C GLU A 104 1.53 -6.52 13.80
N PHE A 105 1.71 -6.41 12.48
CA PHE A 105 0.86 -7.07 11.48
C PHE A 105 1.58 -8.17 10.69
N ARG A 106 2.91 -8.33 10.83
CA ARG A 106 3.71 -9.29 10.04
C ARG A 106 3.25 -10.74 10.20
N ASP A 107 2.78 -11.11 11.39
CA ASP A 107 2.28 -12.47 11.64
C ASP A 107 0.98 -12.75 10.85
N ARG A 108 0.19 -11.71 10.55
CA ARG A 108 -1.07 -11.81 9.79
C ARG A 108 -0.90 -11.55 8.31
N LEU A 109 0.17 -10.86 7.93
CA LEU A 109 0.57 -10.54 6.55
C LEU A 109 2.00 -11.04 6.28
N PRO A 110 2.22 -12.37 6.31
CA PRO A 110 3.52 -12.94 5.97
C PRO A 110 3.81 -12.78 4.47
N ASN A 111 5.08 -12.90 4.08
CA ASN A 111 5.46 -12.98 2.67
C ASN A 111 4.68 -14.11 1.96
N ASN A 112 4.09 -13.80 0.82
CA ASN A 112 3.28 -14.73 0.04
C ASN A 112 3.68 -14.80 -1.44
N ALA A 113 4.66 -14.00 -1.87
CA ALA A 113 5.11 -13.92 -3.25
C ALA A 113 6.56 -13.45 -3.38
N GLU A 114 7.11 -13.60 -4.58
CA GLU A 114 8.45 -13.18 -4.97
C GLU A 114 8.43 -12.48 -6.34
N PHE A 115 9.29 -11.47 -6.54
CA PHE A 115 9.56 -10.94 -7.89
C PHE A 115 10.47 -11.90 -8.66
N ILE A 116 10.14 -12.16 -9.92
CA ILE A 116 10.94 -13.01 -10.82
C ILE A 116 11.37 -12.23 -12.07
N LYS A 117 12.40 -12.73 -12.77
CA LYS A 117 12.94 -12.14 -14.00
C LYS A 117 12.18 -12.67 -15.24
#